data_AF-A0A2U3C3A9-F1
#
_entry.id   AF-A0A2U3C3A9-F1
#
_cell.length_a   1.000
_cell.length_b   1.000
_cell.length_c   1.000
_cell.angle_alpha   90.00
_cell.angle_beta   90.00
_cell.angle_gamma   90.00
#
_symmetry.space_group_name_H-M   'P 1'
#
loop_
_entity.id
_entity.type
_entity.pdbx_description
1 polymer ?
#
loop_
_entity_poly.entity_id
_entity_poly.type
_entity_poly.pdbx_seq_one_letter_code
_entity_poly.pdbx_strand_id
1 'polypeptide(L)'
;MKIDLTDTTSSKINAGIIQARRASGTPAVGMVLTLVIVTDEGNAYDALKAAGDASREHPSRILAVIKRPGRSPRDRATSRLDAEIRVGSDAGTGETVMLRLHGELANHAESVVLPLLLPDAPVVVWWPEDAPENPAEHPLGKLAQRRITDAAAAEDPVAALRVRADTYSPGDTDLAWTRITPWRSMLAAALDQKHSAVTAAIVEGEPYNPSTELLGMWLADRLEVPVERRVSDGPGLTAVRLSTADGEICLDRADGALAELAMPGQPDRHVALKRRDTSELIAEELRRLDPDDIYRETVRVGVKRLTGHEHPAGDGAEVAAGQAPEVAADAAPPTRKATARKTAASGDSRTGKSK
;
A
#
# COMPACT_ATOMS: atom_id res chain seq x y z
N MET A 1 -15.41 -2.60 24.22
CA MET A 1 -14.64 -2.05 25.35
C MET A 1 -13.38 -1.37 24.83
N LYS A 2 -13.01 -0.23 25.41
CA LYS A 2 -11.80 0.53 25.09
C LYS A 2 -10.95 0.79 26.35
N ILE A 3 -9.62 0.65 26.24
CA ILE A 3 -8.64 0.99 27.29
C ILE A 3 -7.54 1.85 26.66
N ASP A 4 -7.31 3.05 27.20
CA ASP A 4 -6.20 3.92 26.81
C ASP A 4 -5.06 3.80 27.82
N LEU A 5 -3.83 3.66 27.32
CA LEU A 5 -2.60 3.54 28.11
C LEU A 5 -1.57 4.56 27.60
N THR A 6 -1.28 5.57 28.41
CA THR A 6 -0.26 6.59 28.12
C THR A 6 1.08 6.19 28.76
N ASP A 7 2.19 6.46 28.07
CA ASP A 7 3.56 6.19 28.56
C ASP A 7 3.71 4.79 29.17
N THR A 8 3.46 3.80 28.32
CA THR A 8 3.24 2.41 28.71
C THR A 8 4.35 1.48 28.20
N THR A 9 4.21 0.19 28.49
CA THR A 9 5.11 -0.88 28.05
C THR A 9 4.31 -2.01 27.41
N SER A 10 4.93 -2.83 26.56
CA SER A 10 4.26 -4.00 25.98
C SER A 10 3.70 -4.96 27.04
N SER A 11 4.35 -5.07 28.22
CA SER A 11 3.84 -5.88 29.34
C SER A 11 2.53 -5.34 29.90
N LYS A 12 2.42 -4.02 30.11
CA LYS A 12 1.17 -3.36 30.54
C LYS A 12 0.09 -3.46 29.47
N ILE A 13 0.45 -3.35 28.20
CA ILE A 13 -0.49 -3.53 27.08
C ILE A 13 -1.04 -4.96 27.07
N ASN A 14 -0.18 -5.98 27.18
CA ASN A 14 -0.63 -7.37 27.23
C ASN A 14 -1.56 -7.64 28.43
N ALA A 15 -1.24 -7.08 29.60
CA ALA A 15 -2.13 -7.12 30.77
C ALA A 15 -3.49 -6.44 30.48
N GLY A 16 -3.47 -5.29 29.80
CA GLY A 16 -4.68 -4.58 29.36
C GLY A 16 -5.54 -5.40 28.39
N ILE A 17 -4.92 -6.12 27.44
CA ILE A 17 -5.63 -7.01 26.51
C ILE A 17 -6.33 -8.12 27.29
N ILE A 18 -5.63 -8.77 28.23
CA ILE A 18 -6.20 -9.82 29.09
C ILE A 18 -7.37 -9.28 29.92
N GLN A 19 -7.23 -8.06 30.48
CA GLN A 19 -8.29 -7.40 31.22
C GLN A 19 -9.52 -7.12 30.33
N ALA A 20 -9.30 -6.59 29.13
CA ALA A 20 -10.36 -6.25 28.18
C ALA A 20 -11.14 -7.49 27.71
N ARG A 21 -10.46 -8.61 27.48
CA ARG A 21 -11.09 -9.92 27.19
C ARG A 21 -12.03 -10.35 28.30
N ARG A 22 -11.52 -10.38 29.55
CA ARG A 22 -12.28 -10.82 30.72
C ARG A 22 -13.53 -9.98 30.92
N ALA A 23 -13.41 -8.66 30.76
CA ALA A 23 -14.53 -7.74 30.91
C ALA A 23 -15.56 -7.84 29.76
N SER A 24 -15.12 -8.17 28.53
CA SER A 24 -16.01 -8.32 27.38
C SER A 24 -16.67 -9.70 27.30
N GLY A 25 -16.27 -10.66 28.15
CA GLY A 25 -16.75 -12.04 28.10
C GLY A 25 -16.35 -12.79 26.83
N THR A 26 -15.45 -12.23 26.02
CA THR A 26 -15.01 -12.80 24.75
C THR A 26 -13.76 -13.63 24.99
N PRO A 27 -13.79 -14.96 24.79
CA PRO A 27 -12.58 -15.74 24.81
C PRO A 27 -11.71 -15.39 23.59
N ALA A 28 -10.40 -15.53 23.73
CA ALA A 28 -9.43 -15.40 22.63
C ALA A 28 -9.57 -16.46 21.52
N VAL A 29 -10.51 -17.37 21.70
CA VAL A 29 -10.67 -18.60 20.92
C VAL A 29 -11.18 -18.21 19.54
N GLY A 30 -10.40 -18.52 18.51
CA GLY A 30 -10.78 -18.35 17.11
C GLY A 30 -9.96 -17.35 16.30
N MET A 31 -8.97 -16.66 16.88
CA MET A 31 -8.04 -15.86 16.07
C MET A 31 -7.09 -16.77 15.28
N VAL A 32 -6.97 -16.50 13.99
CA VAL A 32 -6.18 -17.32 13.05
C VAL A 32 -4.84 -16.69 12.68
N LEU A 33 -4.62 -15.40 12.98
CA LEU A 33 -3.38 -14.68 12.69
C LEU A 33 -3.21 -13.40 13.54
N THR A 34 -2.00 -12.86 13.54
CA THR A 34 -1.72 -11.47 13.95
C THR A 34 -1.44 -10.62 12.71
N LEU A 35 -2.25 -9.58 12.47
CA LEU A 35 -2.03 -8.60 11.41
C LEU A 35 -1.37 -7.35 12.00
N VAL A 36 -0.11 -7.12 11.64
CA VAL A 36 0.66 -5.94 12.02
C VAL A 36 0.55 -4.92 10.88
N ILE A 37 -0.03 -3.76 11.16
CA ILE A 37 -0.15 -2.67 10.20
C ILE A 37 0.89 -1.63 10.55
N VAL A 38 1.75 -1.24 9.60
CA VAL A 38 2.78 -0.23 9.82
C VAL A 38 2.41 1.01 9.03
N THR A 39 2.12 2.11 9.72
CA THR A 39 1.58 3.33 9.10
C THR A 39 1.92 4.56 9.93
N ASP A 40 1.49 5.73 9.47
CA ASP A 40 1.58 6.99 10.18
C ASP A 40 0.21 7.41 10.75
N GLU A 41 0.12 8.59 11.39
CA GLU A 41 -1.16 9.02 11.96
C GLU A 41 -2.18 9.43 10.89
N GLY A 42 -1.72 9.91 9.73
CA GLY A 42 -2.60 10.39 8.66
C GLY A 42 -3.41 9.25 8.06
N ASN A 43 -2.77 8.10 7.88
CA ASN A 43 -3.34 6.95 7.16
C ASN A 43 -3.87 5.85 8.09
N ALA A 44 -3.61 5.95 9.41
CA ALA A 44 -4.03 4.95 10.39
C ALA A 44 -5.53 4.63 10.37
N TYR A 45 -6.39 5.64 10.13
CA TYR A 45 -7.84 5.43 10.14
C TYR A 45 -8.28 4.48 9.02
N ASP A 46 -7.88 4.75 7.78
CA ASP A 46 -8.29 3.95 6.61
C ASP A 46 -7.68 2.55 6.66
N ALA A 47 -6.42 2.42 7.09
CA ALA A 47 -5.77 1.13 7.25
C ALA A 47 -6.47 0.26 8.33
N LEU A 48 -6.82 0.86 9.47
CA LEU A 48 -7.57 0.16 10.53
C LEU A 48 -8.99 -0.22 10.09
N LYS A 49 -9.66 0.65 9.34
CA LYS A 49 -10.98 0.35 8.77
C LYS A 49 -10.90 -0.84 7.82
N ALA A 50 -9.96 -0.82 6.88
CA ALA A 50 -9.76 -1.91 5.92
C ALA A 50 -9.43 -3.24 6.61
N ALA A 51 -8.55 -3.22 7.60
CA ALA A 51 -8.19 -4.41 8.37
C ALA A 51 -9.36 -4.94 9.23
N GLY A 52 -10.13 -4.06 9.87
CA GLY A 52 -11.32 -4.44 10.64
C GLY A 52 -12.43 -5.01 9.76
N ASP A 53 -12.53 -4.57 8.51
CA ASP A 53 -13.45 -5.17 7.55
C ASP A 53 -12.99 -6.56 7.09
N ALA A 54 -11.69 -6.72 6.79
CA ALA A 54 -11.08 -7.99 6.43
C ALA A 54 -11.12 -9.02 7.58
N SER A 55 -11.07 -8.57 8.84
CA SER A 55 -11.11 -9.46 10.01
C SER A 55 -12.43 -10.21 10.15
N ARG A 56 -13.50 -9.79 9.45
CA ARG A 56 -14.78 -10.53 9.43
C ARG A 56 -14.64 -11.89 8.75
N GLU A 57 -13.82 -11.96 7.71
CA GLU A 57 -13.48 -13.21 7.02
C GLU A 57 -12.32 -13.93 7.72
N HIS A 58 -11.35 -13.16 8.26
CA HIS A 58 -10.15 -13.68 8.90
C HIS A 58 -9.97 -13.14 10.33
N PRO A 59 -10.63 -13.74 11.34
CA PRO A 59 -10.52 -13.28 12.73
C PRO A 59 -9.07 -13.18 13.19
N SER A 60 -8.64 -11.98 13.57
CA SER A 60 -7.23 -11.68 13.78
C SER A 60 -7.02 -10.72 14.95
N ARG A 61 -5.81 -10.76 15.51
CA ARG A 61 -5.31 -9.65 16.35
C ARG A 61 -4.69 -8.61 15.43
N ILE A 62 -5.23 -7.39 15.44
CA ILE A 62 -4.70 -6.26 14.70
C ILE A 62 -3.79 -5.45 15.62
N LEU A 63 -2.52 -5.31 15.24
CA LEU A 63 -1.54 -4.43 15.88
C LEU A 63 -1.20 -3.29 14.91
N ALA A 64 -1.80 -2.13 15.11
CA ALA A 64 -1.49 -0.95 14.30
C ALA A 64 -0.32 -0.18 14.90
N VAL A 65 0.85 -0.30 14.29
CA VAL A 65 2.07 0.43 14.61
C VAL A 65 2.01 1.79 13.90
N ILE A 66 1.68 2.83 14.66
CA ILE A 66 1.59 4.20 14.19
C ILE A 66 2.88 4.94 14.56
N LYS A 67 3.74 5.15 13.57
CA LYS A 67 5.05 5.78 13.76
C LYS A 67 4.92 7.29 13.90
N ARG A 68 5.49 7.85 14.98
CA ARG A 68 5.58 9.29 15.25
C ARG A 68 7.03 9.67 15.60
N PRO A 69 7.97 9.61 14.64
CA PRO A 69 9.39 9.83 14.92
C PRO A 69 9.71 11.24 15.44
N GLY A 70 8.82 12.21 15.22
CA GLY A 70 9.00 13.59 15.68
C GLY A 70 9.80 14.44 14.68
N ARG A 71 9.41 15.71 14.53
CA ARG A 71 10.00 16.61 13.51
C ARG A 71 11.15 17.44 14.08
N SER A 72 11.14 17.76 15.38
CA SER A 72 12.24 18.48 16.04
C SER A 72 13.20 17.55 16.79
N PRO A 73 14.45 17.96 17.07
CA PRO A 73 15.37 17.20 17.94
C PRO A 73 14.77 16.90 19.31
N ARG A 74 13.95 17.81 19.84
CA ARG A 74 13.27 17.64 21.13
C ARG A 74 12.23 16.52 21.07
N ASP A 75 11.42 16.47 20.00
CA ASP A 75 10.40 15.43 19.83
C ASP A 75 11.04 14.06 19.63
N ARG A 76 12.18 14.01 18.92
CA ARG A 76 12.96 12.78 18.73
C ARG A 76 13.49 12.23 20.06
N ALA A 77 13.94 13.10 20.96
CA ALA A 77 14.45 12.71 22.28
C ALA A 77 13.37 12.21 23.25
N THR A 78 12.09 12.53 23.02
CA THR A 78 10.97 12.05 23.85
C THR A 78 10.46 10.70 23.36
N SER A 79 11.20 9.63 23.69
CA SER A 79 10.80 8.25 23.43
C SER A 79 9.67 7.84 24.39
N ARG A 80 8.50 7.49 23.86
CA ARG A 80 7.38 6.94 24.63
C ARG A 80 6.48 6.06 23.79
N LEU A 81 5.73 5.19 24.46
CA LEU A 81 4.71 4.35 23.86
C LEU A 81 3.35 4.73 24.43
N ASP A 82 2.42 5.11 23.56
CA ASP A 82 1.00 5.24 23.92
C ASP A 82 0.23 4.13 23.21
N ALA A 83 -0.77 3.54 23.87
CA ALA A 83 -1.55 2.45 23.32
C ALA A 83 -3.05 2.63 23.57
N GLU A 84 -3.85 2.21 22.59
CA GLU A 84 -5.29 2.11 22.70
C GLU A 84 -5.69 0.68 22.38
N ILE A 85 -6.36 0.01 23.32
CA ILE A 85 -6.83 -1.36 23.20
C ILE A 85 -8.34 -1.32 22.99
N ARG A 86 -8.80 -1.95 21.91
CA ARG A 86 -10.21 -2.17 21.61
C ARG A 86 -10.50 -3.66 21.56
N VAL A 87 -11.58 -4.08 22.22
CA VAL A 87 -12.06 -5.48 22.23
C VAL A 87 -13.58 -5.51 22.12
N GLY A 88 -14.12 -6.54 21.47
CA GLY A 88 -15.55 -6.74 21.28
C GLY A 88 -16.10 -5.83 20.19
N SER A 89 -17.31 -5.27 20.39
CA SER A 89 -17.98 -4.39 19.41
C SER A 89 -17.10 -3.28 18.85
N ASP A 90 -16.17 -2.76 19.66
CA ASP A 90 -15.31 -1.63 19.30
C ASP A 90 -14.09 -2.04 18.46
N ALA A 91 -13.83 -3.34 18.29
CA ALA A 91 -12.74 -3.92 17.51
C ALA A 91 -13.21 -4.84 16.38
N GLY A 92 -14.52 -4.87 16.09
CA GLY A 92 -15.09 -5.80 15.13
C GLY A 92 -15.07 -7.24 15.64
N THR A 93 -14.56 -8.17 14.83
CA THR A 93 -14.53 -9.61 15.12
C THR A 93 -13.30 -10.07 15.91
N GLY A 94 -12.44 -9.14 16.36
CA GLY A 94 -11.17 -9.47 17.00
C GLY A 94 -10.71 -8.46 18.05
N GLU A 95 -9.40 -8.28 18.13
CA GLU A 95 -8.74 -7.34 19.03
C GLU A 95 -7.92 -6.36 18.23
N THR A 96 -8.09 -5.08 18.52
CA THR A 96 -7.33 -4.03 17.85
C THR A 96 -6.54 -3.26 18.87
N VAL A 97 -5.22 -3.24 18.70
CA VAL A 97 -4.31 -2.47 19.53
C VAL A 97 -3.63 -1.43 18.65
N MET A 98 -3.91 -0.16 18.90
CA MET A 98 -3.22 0.95 18.27
C MET A 98 -2.00 1.29 19.13
N LEU A 99 -0.81 1.24 18.55
CA LEU A 99 0.47 1.50 19.18
C LEU A 99 1.04 2.78 18.58
N ARG A 100 1.08 3.87 19.34
CA ARG A 100 1.68 5.14 18.92
C ARG A 100 3.08 5.23 19.47
N LEU A 101 4.06 5.09 18.58
CA LEU A 101 5.48 5.06 18.94
C LEU A 101 6.09 6.43 18.68
N HIS A 102 6.50 7.10 19.76
CA HIS A 102 7.04 8.45 19.71
C HIS A 102 8.56 8.46 19.77
N GLY A 103 9.16 9.42 19.06
CA GLY A 103 10.61 9.67 19.09
C GLY A 103 11.41 8.47 18.56
N GLU A 104 12.55 8.17 19.21
CA GLU A 104 13.42 7.05 18.85
C GLU A 104 12.72 5.68 18.85
N LEU A 105 11.67 5.49 19.67
CA LEU A 105 10.92 4.23 19.69
C LEU A 105 10.31 3.89 18.33
N ALA A 106 9.98 4.88 17.50
CA ALA A 106 9.41 4.67 16.17
C ALA A 106 10.33 3.84 15.25
N ASN A 107 11.64 3.79 15.53
CA ASN A 107 12.63 3.01 14.81
C ASN A 107 12.83 1.58 15.35
N HIS A 108 12.20 1.24 16.48
CA HIS A 108 12.36 -0.03 17.20
C HIS A 108 11.02 -0.73 17.43
N ALA A 109 10.11 -0.62 16.45
CA ALA A 109 8.74 -1.12 16.57
C ALA A 109 8.65 -2.63 16.80
N GLU A 110 9.59 -3.40 16.27
CA GLU A 110 9.71 -4.85 16.47
C GLU A 110 9.82 -5.24 17.94
N SER A 111 10.53 -4.43 18.75
CA SER A 111 10.69 -4.68 20.19
C SER A 111 9.37 -4.54 20.95
N VAL A 112 8.48 -3.66 20.47
CA VAL A 112 7.15 -3.45 21.04
C VAL A 112 6.18 -4.53 20.59
N VAL A 113 6.24 -4.91 19.31
CA VAL A 113 5.32 -5.85 18.65
C VAL A 113 5.56 -7.29 19.08
N LEU A 114 6.82 -7.74 19.13
CA LEU A 114 7.20 -9.13 19.42
C LEU A 114 6.47 -9.74 20.65
N PRO A 115 6.44 -9.10 21.84
CA PRO A 115 5.73 -9.63 23.01
C PRO A 115 4.20 -9.57 22.92
N LEU A 116 3.63 -8.92 21.89
CA LEU A 116 2.19 -8.79 21.67
C LEU A 116 1.65 -9.77 20.61
N LEU A 117 2.55 -10.50 19.93
CA LEU A 117 2.19 -11.53 18.96
C LEU A 117 1.45 -12.69 19.63
N LEU A 118 0.63 -13.38 18.84
CA LEU A 118 0.05 -14.66 19.25
C LEU A 118 1.11 -15.76 19.09
N PRO A 119 1.35 -16.60 20.11
CA PRO A 119 2.46 -17.55 20.12
C PRO A 119 2.39 -18.62 19.02
N ASP A 120 1.18 -19.01 18.59
CA ASP A 120 0.96 -20.12 17.66
C ASP A 120 0.20 -19.70 16.39
N ALA A 121 0.11 -18.39 16.12
CA ALA A 121 -0.58 -17.88 14.94
C ALA A 121 0.41 -17.20 13.99
N PRO A 122 0.25 -17.35 12.67
CA PRO A 122 1.08 -16.67 11.70
C PRO A 122 0.98 -15.15 11.85
N VAL A 123 2.10 -14.49 11.53
CA VAL A 123 2.20 -13.03 11.54
C VAL A 123 2.18 -12.54 10.10
N VAL A 124 1.31 -11.59 9.84
CA VAL A 124 1.23 -10.86 8.57
C VAL A 124 1.61 -9.42 8.87
N VAL A 125 2.57 -8.88 8.12
CA VAL A 125 2.88 -7.44 8.19
C VAL A 125 2.41 -6.78 6.91
N TRP A 126 1.68 -5.68 7.06
CA TRP A 126 1.17 -4.87 5.97
C TRP A 126 1.66 -3.43 6.10
N TRP A 127 2.26 -2.93 5.03
CA TRP A 127 2.57 -1.52 4.81
C TRP A 127 1.57 -0.97 3.79
N PRO A 128 0.53 -0.22 4.23
CA PRO A 128 -0.38 0.45 3.31
C PRO A 128 0.35 1.47 2.42
N GLU A 129 1.36 2.11 3.00
CA GLU A 129 2.20 3.15 2.40
C GLU A 129 3.63 3.00 2.95
N ASP A 130 4.59 3.69 2.33
CA ASP A 130 6.00 3.75 2.78
C ASP A 130 6.61 2.38 3.08
N ALA A 131 6.32 1.40 2.21
CA ALA A 131 6.88 0.07 2.33
C ALA A 131 8.42 0.12 2.24
N PRO A 132 9.15 -0.58 3.13
CA PRO A 132 10.60 -0.62 3.09
C PRO A 132 11.09 -1.22 1.76
N GLU A 133 12.25 -0.79 1.28
CA GLU A 133 12.84 -1.32 0.04
C GLU A 133 12.94 -2.85 0.07
N ASN A 134 13.38 -3.44 1.19
CA ASN A 134 13.38 -4.88 1.41
C ASN A 134 12.50 -5.24 2.63
N PRO A 135 11.23 -5.65 2.42
CA PRO A 135 10.33 -6.06 3.48
C PRO A 135 10.85 -7.23 4.31
N ALA A 136 11.51 -8.21 3.69
CA ALA A 136 12.04 -9.37 4.41
C ALA A 136 13.19 -9.01 5.36
N GLU A 137 13.99 -7.99 5.02
CA GLU A 137 15.08 -7.52 5.89
C GLU A 137 14.64 -6.49 6.94
N HIS A 138 13.47 -5.86 6.78
CA HIS A 138 12.94 -4.93 7.76
C HIS A 138 12.67 -5.64 9.11
N PRO A 139 13.02 -5.04 10.28
CA PRO A 139 12.89 -5.71 11.58
C PRO A 139 11.50 -6.30 11.87
N LEU A 140 10.43 -5.58 11.53
CA LEU A 140 9.05 -6.13 11.62
C LEU A 140 8.78 -7.23 10.59
N GLY A 141 9.32 -7.12 9.37
CA GLY A 141 9.09 -8.12 8.33
C GLY A 141 9.77 -9.45 8.61
N LYS A 142 10.89 -9.45 9.34
CA LYS A 142 11.55 -10.67 9.85
C LYS A 142 10.66 -11.48 10.79
N LEU A 143 9.66 -10.86 11.42
CA LEU A 143 8.69 -11.55 12.27
C LEU A 143 7.56 -12.21 11.45
N ALA A 144 7.42 -11.84 10.18
CA ALA A 144 6.24 -12.13 9.38
C ALA A 144 6.43 -13.31 8.42
N GLN A 145 5.42 -14.16 8.32
CA GLN A 145 5.31 -15.17 7.27
C GLN A 145 4.87 -14.54 5.95
N ARG A 146 3.93 -13.59 6.01
CA ARG A 146 3.41 -12.85 4.85
C ARG A 146 3.72 -11.36 5.01
N ARG A 147 4.24 -10.73 3.96
CA ARG A 147 4.61 -9.31 3.92
C ARG A 147 3.91 -8.66 2.74
N ILE A 148 2.99 -7.75 3.04
CA ILE A 148 2.10 -7.12 2.08
C ILE A 148 2.55 -5.67 1.89
N THR A 149 2.85 -5.30 0.64
CA THR A 149 3.11 -3.92 0.22
C THR A 149 2.03 -3.44 -0.75
N ASP A 150 2.01 -2.15 -1.06
CA ASP A 150 1.19 -1.62 -2.16
C ASP A 150 2.00 -0.63 -3.00
N ALA A 151 2.47 -1.08 -4.17
CA ALA A 151 3.20 -0.22 -5.10
C ALA A 151 2.34 0.93 -5.61
N ALA A 152 1.00 0.80 -5.62
CA ALA A 152 0.13 1.87 -6.09
C ALA A 152 0.09 3.07 -5.12
N ALA A 153 0.51 2.87 -3.88
CA ALA A 153 0.62 3.92 -2.86
C ALA A 153 2.02 4.58 -2.82
N ALA A 154 2.97 4.10 -3.63
CA ALA A 154 4.31 4.68 -3.72
C ALA A 154 4.32 5.97 -4.57
N GLU A 155 5.29 6.85 -4.30
CA GLU A 155 5.49 8.08 -5.09
C GLU A 155 5.80 7.79 -6.57
N ASP A 156 6.60 6.75 -6.83
CA ASP A 156 6.82 6.19 -8.16
C ASP A 156 6.42 4.69 -8.17
N PRO A 157 5.17 4.37 -8.56
CA PRO A 157 4.68 3.00 -8.55
C PRO A 157 5.45 2.04 -9.46
N VAL A 158 5.98 2.53 -10.58
CA VAL A 158 6.70 1.70 -11.56
C VAL A 158 8.12 1.41 -11.05
N ALA A 159 8.79 2.40 -10.46
CA ALA A 159 10.06 2.18 -9.78
C ALA A 159 9.89 1.25 -8.56
N ALA A 160 8.80 1.40 -7.79
CA ALA A 160 8.50 0.52 -6.67
C ALA A 160 8.42 -0.94 -7.11
N LEU A 161 7.78 -1.26 -8.25
CA LEU A 161 7.77 -2.62 -8.80
C LEU A 161 9.15 -3.16 -9.15
N ARG A 162 10.07 -2.31 -9.65
CA ARG A 162 11.46 -2.72 -9.91
C ARG A 162 12.17 -3.10 -8.61
N VAL A 163 11.99 -2.28 -7.57
CA VAL A 163 12.51 -2.61 -6.23
C VAL A 163 11.92 -3.92 -5.72
N ARG A 164 10.60 -4.14 -5.86
CA ARG A 164 9.95 -5.42 -5.50
C ARG A 164 10.57 -6.61 -6.24
N ALA A 165 10.90 -6.46 -7.52
CA ALA A 165 11.54 -7.51 -8.31
C ALA A 165 12.94 -7.85 -7.79
N ASP A 166 13.74 -6.82 -7.48
CA ASP A 166 15.13 -6.96 -7.04
C ASP A 166 15.25 -7.53 -5.62
N THR A 167 14.30 -7.22 -4.73
CA THR A 167 14.35 -7.61 -3.31
C THR A 167 13.39 -8.75 -2.95
N TYR A 168 12.72 -9.37 -3.92
CA TYR A 168 11.69 -10.38 -3.65
C TYR A 168 12.20 -11.51 -2.75
N SER A 169 11.44 -11.81 -1.70
CA SER A 169 11.61 -12.98 -0.85
C SER A 169 10.32 -13.80 -0.72
N PRO A 170 10.38 -15.14 -0.52
CA PRO A 170 9.19 -15.96 -0.29
C PRO A 170 8.33 -15.41 0.86
N GLY A 171 7.05 -15.19 0.59
CA GLY A 171 6.10 -14.55 1.52
C GLY A 171 5.86 -13.06 1.24
N ASP A 172 6.62 -12.44 0.33
CA ASP A 172 6.33 -11.09 -0.17
C ASP A 172 5.17 -11.13 -1.17
N THR A 173 4.34 -10.09 -1.14
CA THR A 173 3.26 -9.83 -2.09
C THR A 173 3.01 -8.33 -2.18
N ASP A 174 2.42 -7.90 -3.27
CA ASP A 174 2.01 -6.52 -3.48
C ASP A 174 0.54 -6.45 -3.84
N LEU A 175 -0.22 -5.53 -3.23
CA LEU A 175 -1.66 -5.41 -3.47
C LEU A 175 -1.99 -5.06 -4.92
N ALA A 176 -1.06 -4.48 -5.69
CA ALA A 176 -1.23 -4.28 -7.12
C ALA A 176 -1.42 -5.61 -7.88
N TRP A 177 -0.82 -6.71 -7.41
CA TRP A 177 -0.99 -8.06 -7.94
C TRP A 177 -2.35 -8.66 -7.57
N THR A 178 -2.75 -8.52 -6.31
CA THR A 178 -4.08 -8.93 -5.81
C THR A 178 -5.20 -8.22 -6.56
N ARG A 179 -4.98 -6.94 -6.89
CA ARG A 179 -5.94 -6.10 -7.60
C ARG A 179 -6.32 -6.65 -8.97
N ILE A 180 -5.41 -7.39 -9.61
CA ILE A 180 -5.62 -7.97 -10.94
C ILE A 180 -6.00 -9.45 -10.90
N THR A 181 -6.21 -10.06 -9.72
CA THR A 181 -6.72 -11.44 -9.64
C THR A 181 -7.97 -11.65 -10.52
N PRO A 182 -9.02 -10.79 -10.48
CA PRO A 182 -10.19 -10.97 -11.34
C PRO A 182 -9.88 -10.89 -12.84
N TRP A 183 -8.97 -10.01 -13.24
CA TRP A 183 -8.53 -9.87 -14.63
C TRP A 183 -7.81 -11.13 -15.11
N ARG A 184 -6.85 -11.62 -14.31
CA ARG A 184 -6.11 -12.86 -14.59
C ARG A 184 -7.06 -14.05 -14.68
N SER A 185 -8.00 -14.18 -13.74
CA SER A 185 -9.00 -15.26 -13.75
C SER A 185 -9.88 -15.22 -15.00
N MET A 186 -10.34 -14.05 -15.42
CA MET A 186 -11.18 -13.91 -16.62
C MET A 186 -10.41 -14.24 -17.90
N LEU A 187 -9.18 -13.74 -18.03
CA LEU A 187 -8.31 -14.02 -19.17
C LEU A 187 -7.95 -15.51 -19.27
N ALA A 188 -7.61 -16.14 -18.15
CA ALA A 188 -7.36 -17.58 -18.10
C ALA A 188 -8.62 -18.37 -18.54
N ALA A 189 -9.80 -18.03 -18.01
CA ALA A 189 -11.06 -18.67 -18.40
C ALA A 189 -11.45 -18.43 -19.87
N ALA A 190 -11.05 -17.30 -20.46
CA ALA A 190 -11.22 -17.04 -21.88
C ALA A 190 -10.30 -17.96 -22.72
N LEU A 191 -9.06 -18.16 -22.29
CA LEU A 191 -8.08 -19.03 -22.95
C LEU A 191 -8.31 -20.53 -22.70
N ASP A 192 -9.09 -20.92 -21.68
CA ASP A 192 -9.53 -22.31 -21.51
C ASP A 192 -10.60 -22.73 -22.54
N GLN A 193 -11.22 -21.78 -23.23
CA GLN A 193 -12.17 -22.03 -24.31
C GLN A 193 -11.45 -22.26 -25.64
N LYS A 194 -12.18 -22.67 -26.69
CA LYS A 194 -11.58 -22.83 -28.02
C LYS A 194 -11.15 -21.47 -28.56
N HIS A 195 -9.85 -21.30 -28.82
CA HIS A 195 -9.26 -20.14 -29.47
C HIS A 195 -8.12 -20.54 -30.40
N SER A 196 -7.78 -19.67 -31.34
CA SER A 196 -6.52 -19.77 -32.10
C SER A 196 -5.33 -19.31 -31.27
N ALA A 197 -4.12 -19.70 -31.65
CA ALA A 197 -2.91 -19.30 -30.93
C ALA A 197 -2.81 -17.78 -30.81
N VAL A 198 -2.49 -17.30 -29.60
CA VAL A 198 -2.25 -15.87 -29.34
C VAL A 198 -0.88 -15.50 -29.89
N THR A 199 -0.78 -14.38 -30.60
CA THR A 199 0.46 -13.91 -31.25
C THR A 199 1.00 -12.62 -30.67
N ALA A 200 0.17 -11.82 -30.00
CA ALA A 200 0.55 -10.59 -29.29
C ALA A 200 -0.51 -10.23 -28.25
N ALA A 201 -0.15 -9.39 -27.29
CA ALA A 201 -1.09 -8.82 -26.33
C ALA A 201 -0.88 -7.31 -26.16
N ILE A 202 -1.96 -6.60 -25.86
CA ILE A 202 -1.95 -5.19 -25.46
C ILE A 202 -2.64 -5.09 -24.10
N VAL A 203 -2.04 -4.35 -23.18
CA VAL A 203 -2.61 -4.05 -21.86
C VAL A 203 -2.74 -2.54 -21.72
N GLU A 204 -3.96 -2.08 -21.49
CA GLU A 204 -4.34 -0.66 -21.42
C GLU A 204 -4.70 -0.26 -20.00
N GLY A 205 -4.14 0.85 -19.53
CA GLY A 205 -4.48 1.43 -18.25
C GLY A 205 -3.87 2.80 -18.02
N GLU A 206 -4.24 3.43 -16.92
CA GLU A 206 -3.71 4.73 -16.48
C GLU A 206 -2.18 4.79 -16.49
N PRO A 207 -1.59 5.98 -16.68
CA PRO A 207 -0.16 6.17 -16.51
C PRO A 207 0.27 5.79 -15.09
N TYR A 208 1.47 5.23 -14.96
CA TYR A 208 2.08 4.82 -13.68
C TYR A 208 1.24 3.82 -12.86
N ASN A 209 0.43 2.99 -13.50
CA ASN A 209 -0.40 2.01 -12.81
C ASN A 209 0.32 0.65 -12.66
N PRO A 210 0.75 0.23 -11.45
CA PRO A 210 1.55 -0.98 -11.27
C PRO A 210 0.77 -2.26 -11.58
N SER A 211 -0.55 -2.27 -11.41
CA SER A 211 -1.41 -3.38 -11.79
C SER A 211 -1.40 -3.62 -13.30
N THR A 212 -1.32 -2.56 -14.10
CA THR A 212 -1.22 -2.63 -15.57
C THR A 212 0.10 -3.28 -15.98
N GLU A 213 1.19 -2.86 -15.34
CA GLU A 213 2.52 -3.43 -15.58
C GLU A 213 2.57 -4.91 -15.21
N LEU A 214 2.09 -5.26 -14.02
CA LEU A 214 2.09 -6.66 -13.54
C LEU A 214 1.24 -7.56 -14.43
N LEU A 215 0.11 -7.08 -14.95
CA LEU A 215 -0.71 -7.87 -15.86
C LEU A 215 0.00 -8.10 -17.20
N GLY A 216 0.66 -7.06 -17.73
CA GLY A 216 1.48 -7.18 -18.94
C GLY A 216 2.63 -8.17 -18.75
N MET A 217 3.36 -8.07 -17.63
CA MET A 217 4.45 -8.98 -17.29
C MET A 217 3.96 -10.42 -17.17
N TRP A 218 2.80 -10.64 -16.56
CA TRP A 218 2.22 -11.97 -16.40
C TRP A 218 1.82 -12.58 -17.76
N LEU A 219 1.21 -11.79 -18.65
CA LEU A 219 0.88 -12.25 -20.01
C LEU A 219 2.15 -12.57 -20.81
N ALA A 220 3.19 -11.73 -20.71
CA ALA A 220 4.47 -11.96 -21.37
C ALA A 220 5.15 -13.26 -20.87
N ASP A 221 5.09 -13.52 -19.56
CA ASP A 221 5.60 -14.75 -18.94
C ASP A 221 4.83 -16.01 -19.41
N ARG A 222 3.50 -15.96 -19.38
CA ARG A 222 2.66 -17.15 -19.63
C ARG A 222 2.49 -17.50 -21.09
N LEU A 223 2.43 -16.48 -21.95
CA LEU A 223 2.15 -16.66 -23.38
C LEU A 223 3.42 -16.64 -24.23
N GLU A 224 4.53 -16.13 -23.70
CA GLU A 224 5.80 -15.96 -24.43
C GLU A 224 5.64 -15.16 -25.74
N VAL A 225 4.68 -14.23 -25.78
CA VAL A 225 4.41 -13.32 -26.91
C VAL A 225 4.81 -11.88 -26.59
N PRO A 226 5.02 -11.02 -27.61
CA PRO A 226 5.18 -9.59 -27.40
C PRO A 226 3.96 -9.00 -26.69
N VAL A 227 4.22 -8.22 -25.64
CA VAL A 227 3.19 -7.47 -24.91
C VAL A 227 3.49 -5.97 -25.00
N GLU A 228 2.49 -5.23 -25.45
CA GLU A 228 2.51 -3.77 -25.50
C GLU A 228 1.72 -3.20 -24.33
N ARG A 229 2.36 -2.34 -23.53
CA ARG A 229 1.69 -1.50 -22.56
C ARG A 229 1.21 -0.24 -23.30
N ARG A 230 -0.09 0.06 -23.27
CA ARG A 230 -0.66 1.35 -23.71
C ARG A 230 -1.27 2.18 -22.56
N VAL A 231 -1.10 3.50 -22.65
CA VAL A 231 -1.77 4.44 -21.73
C VAL A 231 -3.23 4.62 -22.15
N SER A 232 -4.15 4.60 -21.19
CA SER A 232 -5.54 5.02 -21.36
C SER A 232 -5.93 6.07 -20.32
N ASP A 233 -7.08 6.72 -20.52
CA ASP A 233 -7.61 7.76 -19.61
C ASP A 233 -8.13 7.18 -18.28
N GLY A 234 -8.13 5.85 -18.12
CA GLY A 234 -8.58 5.19 -16.90
C GLY A 234 -10.10 4.99 -16.80
N PRO A 235 -10.60 4.57 -15.63
CA PRO A 235 -9.87 4.44 -14.36
C PRO A 235 -9.10 3.12 -14.19
N GLY A 236 -7.86 3.21 -13.69
CA GLY A 236 -6.96 2.09 -13.47
C GLY A 236 -6.67 1.29 -14.75
N LEU A 237 -6.79 -0.03 -14.67
CA LEU A 237 -6.71 -0.93 -15.83
C LEU A 237 -8.03 -0.90 -16.61
N THR A 238 -7.97 -0.66 -17.92
CA THR A 238 -9.15 -0.46 -18.77
C THR A 238 -9.37 -1.59 -19.76
N ALA A 239 -8.32 -2.16 -20.37
CA ALA A 239 -8.52 -3.23 -21.35
C ALA A 239 -7.32 -4.19 -21.45
N VAL A 240 -7.62 -5.41 -21.90
CA VAL A 240 -6.63 -6.37 -22.41
C VAL A 240 -7.10 -6.88 -23.76
N ARG A 241 -6.22 -6.83 -24.76
CA ARG A 241 -6.48 -7.31 -26.12
C ARG A 241 -5.46 -8.37 -26.48
N LEU A 242 -5.92 -9.56 -26.85
CA LEU A 242 -5.07 -10.67 -27.29
C LEU A 242 -5.30 -10.88 -28.78
N SER A 243 -4.26 -10.72 -29.59
CA SER A 243 -4.34 -10.94 -31.04
C SER A 243 -4.24 -12.42 -31.37
N THR A 244 -5.16 -12.93 -32.19
CA THR A 244 -5.12 -14.32 -32.71
C THR A 244 -5.35 -14.31 -34.23
N ALA A 245 -5.15 -15.45 -34.89
CA ALA A 245 -5.41 -15.59 -36.33
C ALA A 245 -6.90 -15.42 -36.70
N ASP A 246 -7.81 -15.74 -35.78
CA ASP A 246 -9.27 -15.67 -36.01
C ASP A 246 -9.87 -14.32 -35.60
N GLY A 247 -9.07 -13.43 -35.02
CA GLY A 247 -9.51 -12.13 -34.49
C GLY A 247 -8.97 -11.83 -33.10
N GLU A 248 -9.43 -10.73 -32.51
CA GLU A 248 -9.02 -10.27 -31.18
C GLU A 248 -9.91 -10.88 -30.09
N ILE A 249 -9.30 -11.37 -29.01
CA ILE A 249 -9.99 -11.60 -27.73
C ILE A 249 -9.80 -10.33 -26.88
N CYS A 250 -10.89 -9.67 -26.53
CA CYS A 250 -10.87 -8.39 -25.83
C CYS A 250 -11.62 -8.49 -24.51
N LEU A 251 -10.98 -8.09 -23.42
CA LEU A 251 -11.61 -7.82 -22.13
C LEU A 251 -11.53 -6.32 -21.87
N ASP A 252 -12.64 -5.61 -22.03
CA ASP A 252 -12.73 -4.15 -21.94
C ASP A 252 -13.60 -3.74 -20.74
N ARG A 253 -13.12 -2.80 -19.93
CA ARG A 253 -13.82 -2.24 -18.77
C ARG A 253 -13.76 -0.71 -18.80
N ALA A 254 -14.47 -0.11 -19.75
CA ALA A 254 -14.51 1.34 -19.94
C ALA A 254 -14.99 2.15 -18.71
N ASP A 255 -15.95 1.65 -17.92
CA ASP A 255 -16.59 2.43 -16.84
C ASP A 255 -16.10 2.08 -15.41
N GLY A 256 -15.16 1.14 -15.29
CA GLY A 256 -14.60 0.70 -14.00
C GLY A 256 -15.46 -0.30 -13.20
N ALA A 257 -16.64 -0.70 -13.70
CA ALA A 257 -17.55 -1.61 -13.00
C ALA A 257 -17.85 -2.89 -13.80
N LEU A 258 -18.40 -2.76 -15.01
CA LEU A 258 -18.80 -3.87 -15.85
C LEU A 258 -17.80 -4.00 -17.00
N ALA A 259 -17.26 -5.20 -17.20
CA ALA A 259 -16.40 -5.47 -18.33
C ALA A 259 -17.15 -6.27 -19.40
N GLU A 260 -16.77 -6.08 -20.65
CA GLU A 260 -17.21 -6.86 -21.79
C GLU A 260 -16.07 -7.78 -22.23
N LEU A 261 -16.34 -9.07 -22.31
CA LEU A 261 -15.48 -10.08 -22.91
C LEU A 261 -16.01 -10.41 -24.31
N ALA A 262 -15.28 -9.96 -25.33
CA ALA A 262 -15.51 -10.28 -26.73
C ALA A 262 -14.52 -11.36 -27.20
N MET A 263 -15.03 -12.41 -27.85
CA MET A 263 -14.22 -13.50 -28.40
C MET A 263 -14.64 -13.81 -29.83
N PRO A 264 -13.70 -14.07 -30.76
CA PRO A 264 -14.06 -14.36 -32.14
C PRO A 264 -15.00 -15.56 -32.28
N GLY A 265 -16.10 -15.37 -33.00
CA GLY A 265 -17.11 -16.41 -33.25
C GLY A 265 -17.98 -16.78 -32.03
N GLN A 266 -17.92 -16.00 -30.95
CA GLN A 266 -18.74 -16.19 -29.75
C GLN A 266 -19.51 -14.91 -29.42
N PRO A 267 -20.67 -14.99 -28.74
CA PRO A 267 -21.38 -13.80 -28.30
C PRO A 267 -20.61 -13.07 -27.19
N ASP A 268 -20.70 -11.75 -27.19
CA ASP A 268 -20.09 -10.91 -26.17
C ASP A 268 -20.73 -11.17 -24.80
N ARG A 269 -19.89 -11.17 -23.77
CA ARG A 269 -20.29 -11.49 -22.39
C ARG A 269 -19.96 -10.35 -21.46
N HIS A 270 -20.95 -9.90 -20.70
CA HIS A 270 -20.71 -8.97 -19.61
C HIS A 270 -20.24 -9.72 -18.37
N VAL A 271 -19.16 -9.24 -17.76
CA VAL A 271 -18.54 -9.85 -16.58
C VAL A 271 -18.32 -8.80 -15.50
N ALA A 272 -18.63 -9.17 -14.26
CA ALA A 272 -18.43 -8.29 -13.12
C ALA A 272 -16.93 -8.17 -12.83
N LEU A 273 -16.37 -7.01 -13.15
CA LEU A 273 -14.95 -6.73 -12.99
C LEU A 273 -14.76 -5.42 -12.23
N LYS A 274 -15.57 -5.21 -11.18
CA LYS A 274 -15.54 -3.99 -10.39
C LYS A 274 -14.16 -3.74 -9.78
N ARG A 275 -13.78 -2.47 -9.65
CA ARG A 275 -12.64 -2.11 -8.81
C ARG A 275 -12.90 -2.57 -7.38
N ARG A 276 -11.88 -3.18 -6.79
CA ARG A 276 -11.90 -3.71 -5.42
C ARG A 276 -11.36 -2.68 -4.43
N ASP A 277 -11.91 -2.68 -3.23
CA ASP A 277 -11.44 -1.86 -2.11
C ASP A 277 -10.32 -2.56 -1.35
N THR A 278 -9.51 -1.81 -0.60
CA THR A 278 -8.36 -2.34 0.16
C THR A 278 -8.75 -3.46 1.13
N SER A 279 -9.93 -3.40 1.74
CA SER A 279 -10.43 -4.48 2.61
C SER A 279 -10.61 -5.80 1.88
N GLU A 280 -11.13 -5.77 0.64
CA GLU A 280 -11.29 -6.96 -0.19
C GLU A 280 -9.94 -7.52 -0.65
N LEU A 281 -8.94 -6.66 -0.88
CA LEU A 281 -7.59 -7.07 -1.25
C LEU A 281 -6.88 -7.72 -0.05
N ILE A 282 -6.93 -7.08 1.11
CA ILE A 282 -6.34 -7.64 2.34
C ILE A 282 -7.02 -8.96 2.70
N ALA A 283 -8.34 -9.05 2.65
CA ALA A 283 -9.03 -10.32 2.91
C ALA A 283 -8.53 -11.44 2.00
N GLU A 284 -8.33 -11.18 0.69
CA GLU A 284 -7.76 -12.18 -0.22
C GLU A 284 -6.35 -12.62 0.18
N GLU A 285 -5.46 -11.67 0.51
CA GLU A 285 -4.10 -11.98 0.92
C GLU A 285 -4.01 -12.75 2.25
N LEU A 286 -5.04 -12.65 3.10
CA LEU A 286 -5.13 -13.40 4.36
C LEU A 286 -5.68 -14.83 4.18
N ARG A 287 -6.28 -15.18 3.03
CA ARG A 287 -6.78 -16.55 2.76
C ARG A 287 -5.67 -17.57 2.58
N ARG A 288 -4.54 -17.15 2.01
CA ARG A 288 -3.41 -18.03 1.70
C ARG A 288 -2.10 -17.32 2.01
N LEU A 289 -1.36 -17.84 2.98
CA LEU A 289 -0.11 -17.26 3.47
C LEU A 289 1.14 -17.90 2.85
N ASP A 290 0.98 -18.94 2.04
CA ASP A 290 2.09 -19.56 1.30
C ASP A 290 2.66 -18.57 0.28
N PRO A 291 3.94 -18.72 -0.10
CA PRO A 291 4.52 -17.97 -1.20
C PRO A 291 3.69 -18.09 -2.49
N ASP A 292 3.47 -16.97 -3.17
CA ASP A 292 2.87 -16.95 -4.51
C ASP A 292 3.98 -17.07 -5.55
N ASP A 293 4.16 -18.29 -6.08
CA ASP A 293 5.16 -18.59 -7.11
C ASP A 293 4.88 -17.86 -8.43
N ILE A 294 3.60 -17.62 -8.77
CA ILE A 294 3.21 -16.93 -10.00
C ILE A 294 3.54 -15.44 -9.89
N TYR A 295 3.29 -14.84 -8.72
CA TYR A 295 3.73 -13.47 -8.44
C TYR A 295 5.25 -13.35 -8.53
N ARG A 296 6.00 -14.29 -7.91
CA ARG A 296 7.47 -14.31 -7.97
C ARG A 296 7.97 -14.33 -9.40
N GLU A 297 7.43 -15.21 -10.23
CA GLU A 297 7.83 -15.34 -11.64
C GLU A 297 7.49 -14.05 -12.40
N THR A 298 6.27 -13.55 -12.24
CA THR A 298 5.77 -12.33 -12.89
C THR A 298 6.62 -11.10 -12.55
N VAL A 299 6.84 -10.83 -11.26
CA VAL A 299 7.56 -9.62 -10.83
C VAL A 299 9.01 -9.62 -11.33
N ARG A 300 9.61 -10.81 -11.48
CA ARG A 300 10.98 -11.00 -11.98
C ARG A 300 11.12 -10.86 -13.50
N VAL A 301 10.04 -10.93 -14.27
CA VAL A 301 10.05 -10.59 -15.70
C VAL A 301 10.60 -9.17 -15.88
N GLY A 302 10.16 -8.27 -14.99
CA GLY A 302 10.54 -6.87 -14.98
C GLY A 302 9.86 -6.06 -16.08
N VAL A 303 9.58 -4.80 -15.75
CA VAL A 303 8.89 -3.82 -16.61
C VAL A 303 9.56 -3.66 -17.98
N LYS A 304 10.88 -3.88 -18.07
CA LYS A 304 11.67 -3.71 -19.30
C LYS A 304 11.30 -4.67 -20.44
N ARG A 305 10.60 -5.77 -20.16
CA ARG A 305 10.11 -6.68 -21.21
C ARG A 305 8.87 -6.17 -21.95
N LEU A 306 8.19 -5.16 -21.41
CA LEU A 306 7.02 -4.57 -22.05
C LEU A 306 7.45 -3.51 -23.08
N THR A 307 6.79 -3.52 -24.23
CA THR A 307 6.95 -2.48 -25.26
C THR A 307 5.91 -1.37 -25.06
N GLY A 308 6.11 -0.18 -25.62
CA GLY A 308 5.16 0.93 -25.46
C GLY A 308 5.31 1.76 -24.17
N HIS A 309 6.36 1.53 -23.39
CA HIS A 309 6.76 2.43 -22.31
C HIS A 309 7.30 3.75 -22.86
N GLU A 310 6.43 4.73 -23.06
CA GLU A 310 6.88 6.12 -23.08
C GLU A 310 7.27 6.52 -21.65
N HIS A 311 8.57 6.44 -21.32
CA HIS A 311 9.11 7.24 -20.24
C HIS A 311 9.02 8.71 -20.70
N PRO A 312 8.36 9.62 -19.96
CA PRO A 312 8.77 11.01 -20.08
C PRO A 312 10.23 11.04 -19.63
N ALA A 313 11.12 11.37 -20.55
CA ALA A 313 12.54 11.55 -20.28
C ALA A 313 12.69 12.59 -19.16
N GLY A 314 12.94 12.14 -17.94
CA GLY A 314 13.57 12.95 -16.92
C GLY A 314 15.04 13.07 -17.31
N ASP A 315 15.44 14.27 -17.74
CA ASP A 315 16.79 14.61 -18.13
C ASP A 315 17.83 13.98 -17.20
N GLY A 316 18.72 13.20 -17.81
CA GLY A 316 20.02 12.89 -17.23
C GLY A 316 20.81 14.18 -17.09
N ALA A 317 20.69 14.84 -15.94
CA ALA A 317 21.72 15.74 -15.48
C ALA A 317 22.87 14.89 -14.97
N GLU A 318 23.75 14.50 -15.90
CA GLU A 318 25.15 14.22 -15.59
C GLU A 318 25.68 15.36 -14.73
N VAL A 319 25.91 15.07 -13.45
CA VAL A 319 26.59 15.99 -12.54
C VAL A 319 28.07 15.96 -12.94
N ALA A 320 28.41 16.67 -14.02
CA ALA A 320 29.78 16.97 -14.36
C ALA A 320 30.36 17.81 -13.21
N ALA A 321 31.36 17.24 -12.54
CA ALA A 321 32.17 17.90 -11.53
C ALA A 321 32.88 19.11 -12.15
N GLY A 322 32.23 20.27 -12.05
CA GLY A 322 32.76 21.57 -12.42
C GLY A 322 33.37 22.27 -11.22
N GLN A 323 34.65 22.61 -11.36
CA GLN A 323 35.51 23.27 -10.38
C GLN A 323 34.88 24.57 -9.83
N ALA A 324 35.04 24.76 -8.52
CA ALA A 324 34.71 26.00 -7.83
C ALA A 324 35.62 27.14 -8.30
N PRO A 325 35.10 28.34 -8.61
CA PRO A 325 35.90 29.54 -8.66
C PRO A 325 35.93 30.20 -7.28
N GLU A 326 37.16 30.35 -6.82
CA GLU A 326 37.64 31.21 -5.75
C GLU A 326 37.18 32.67 -5.97
N VAL A 327 36.52 33.28 -4.97
CA VAL A 327 36.24 34.73 -4.98
C VAL A 327 36.79 35.34 -3.70
N ALA A 328 37.85 36.12 -3.88
CA ALA A 328 38.48 36.95 -2.87
C ALA A 328 37.62 38.19 -2.55
N ALA A 329 37.78 38.67 -1.31
CA ALA A 329 37.15 39.84 -0.73
C ALA A 329 37.52 41.17 -1.42
N ASP A 330 36.64 42.18 -1.41
CA ASP A 330 36.69 43.30 -0.44
C ASP A 330 35.62 44.40 -0.75
N ALA A 331 35.38 45.25 0.25
CA ALA A 331 34.79 46.60 0.27
C ALA A 331 33.32 46.77 0.75
N ALA A 332 33.21 47.41 1.92
CA ALA A 332 32.02 47.94 2.58
C ALA A 332 31.85 49.47 2.29
N PRO A 333 30.93 50.22 2.95
CA PRO A 333 29.57 50.55 2.48
C PRO A 333 29.34 52.08 2.33
N PRO A 334 28.09 52.53 2.05
CA PRO A 334 27.58 53.61 2.89
C PRO A 334 26.11 53.52 3.34
N THR A 335 25.90 54.30 4.40
CA THR A 335 24.81 54.52 5.34
C THR A 335 23.50 55.18 4.88
N ARG A 336 22.43 54.89 5.67
CA ARG A 336 21.30 55.75 6.14
C ARG A 336 20.20 56.11 5.10
N LYS A 337 18.90 56.09 5.42
CA LYS A 337 18.22 56.66 6.61
C LYS A 337 16.78 56.10 6.76
N ALA A 338 16.33 56.07 8.02
CA ALA A 338 14.99 55.68 8.45
C ALA A 338 13.92 56.74 8.20
N THR A 339 12.65 56.32 8.13
CA THR A 339 11.52 57.05 8.75
C THR A 339 10.40 56.09 9.13
N ALA A 340 10.06 56.09 10.42
CA ALA A 340 8.86 55.51 10.99
C ALA A 340 7.66 56.45 10.78
N ARG A 341 6.43 55.89 10.73
CA ARG A 341 5.31 56.54 11.45
C ARG A 341 4.23 55.55 11.91
N LYS A 342 3.98 55.69 13.20
CA LYS A 342 2.98 55.11 14.11
C LYS A 342 1.61 55.78 13.90
N THR A 343 0.52 55.07 14.18
CA THR A 343 -0.67 55.39 15.04
C THR A 343 -1.88 54.56 14.55
N ALA A 344 -2.46 53.64 15.34
CA ALA A 344 -3.41 53.83 16.45
C ALA A 344 -4.74 54.46 15.99
N ALA A 345 -5.95 54.09 16.40
CA ALA A 345 -6.54 53.09 17.29
C ALA A 345 -8.08 53.18 17.13
N SER A 346 -8.82 52.37 17.91
CA SER A 346 -10.27 52.50 18.26
C SER A 346 -11.25 52.04 17.16
N GLY A 347 -12.06 51.00 17.39
CA GLY A 347 -13.27 51.00 18.24
C GLY A 347 -14.49 51.01 17.28
N ASP A 348 -15.66 50.42 17.51
CA ASP A 348 -16.35 49.77 18.60
C ASP A 348 -17.58 49.05 17.97
N SER A 349 -18.11 48.07 18.69
CA SER A 349 -19.48 47.53 18.72
C SER A 349 -20.46 47.64 17.52
N ARG A 350 -21.10 46.52 17.15
CA ARG A 350 -22.49 46.19 17.52
C ARG A 350 -23.07 45.02 16.72
N THR A 351 -23.52 44.02 17.49
CA THR A 351 -24.81 43.30 17.40
C THR A 351 -25.74 43.58 16.21
N GLY A 352 -26.15 42.52 15.52
CA GLY A 352 -27.32 42.49 14.64
C GLY A 352 -27.88 41.08 14.51
N LYS A 353 -28.96 40.82 15.25
CA LYS A 353 -29.73 39.57 15.32
C LYS A 353 -30.83 39.57 14.24
N SER A 354 -31.39 38.38 13.99
CA SER A 354 -32.66 38.07 13.29
C SER A 354 -32.49 37.68 11.82
N LYS A 355 -33.16 36.64 11.31
CA LYS A 355 -34.36 35.96 11.79
C LYS A 355 -34.42 34.55 11.20
#